data_AF-A0A5K0XFG2-F1
#
_entry.id   AF-A0A5K0XFG2-F1
#
_cell.length_a   1.000
_cell.length_b   1.000
_cell.length_c   1.000
_cell.angle_alpha   90.00
_cell.angle_beta   90.00
_cell.angle_gamma   90.00
#
_symmetry.space_group_name_H-M   'P 1'
#
loop_
_entity.id
_entity.type
_entity.pdbx_description
1 polymer ?
#
loop_
_entity_poly.entity_id
_entity_poly.type
_entity_poly.pdbx_seq_one_letter_code
_entity_poly.pdbx_strand_id
1 'polypeptide(L)'
;GQGRHRRGPRMAELRLSDGHDRGGAESHGRDAAGVVGLGDDLSPGAYSMRLDLAGFGLYADFGGGARLQQYWRREAMQEKAVVRPDGGPVYAQVSVNGFLGMYQNGSPPLDVLSFDSFQRRTGTRILRLEPDGNLKAYYWNVTRWVPDFKAILDPCELPAACGQMGLCQPGGTCRCLDSTADGGDTGSK
;
A
#
# COMPACT_ATOMS: atom_id res chain seq x y z
N GLY A 1 -8.88 32.47 25.15
CA GLY A 1 -9.21 31.52 24.06
C GLY A 1 -7.93 30.84 23.62
N GLN A 2 -7.82 29.53 23.84
CA GLN A 2 -6.66 28.74 23.41
C GLN A 2 -6.97 28.06 22.08
N GLY A 3 -6.20 28.41 21.05
CA GLY A 3 -6.28 27.81 19.73
C GLY A 3 -5.80 26.37 19.75
N ARG A 4 -6.67 25.44 19.36
CA ARG A 4 -6.33 24.04 19.14
C ARG A 4 -5.48 23.93 17.86
N HIS A 5 -4.19 23.68 18.02
CA HIS A 5 -3.35 23.15 16.94
C HIS A 5 -3.94 21.82 16.45
N ARG A 6 -4.55 21.83 15.25
CA ARG A 6 -4.94 20.62 14.55
C ARG A 6 -3.67 19.86 14.17
N ARG A 7 -3.37 18.76 14.86
CA ARG A 7 -2.38 17.78 14.40
C ARG A 7 -2.93 17.16 13.11
N GLY A 8 -2.21 17.30 12.00
CA GLY A 8 -2.55 16.65 10.73
C GLY A 8 -2.52 15.11 10.82
N PRO A 9 -3.13 14.40 9.86
CA PRO A 9 -3.25 12.94 9.90
C PRO A 9 -1.86 12.28 9.86
N ARG A 10 -1.69 11.22 10.65
CA ARG A 10 -0.47 10.41 10.67
C ARG A 10 -0.47 9.52 9.42
N MET A 11 0.52 9.69 8.56
CA MET A 11 0.74 8.87 7.36
C MET A 11 1.33 7.53 7.78
N ALA A 12 0.87 6.42 7.19
CA ALA A 12 1.57 5.16 7.34
C ALA A 12 2.76 5.08 6.41
N GLU A 13 3.90 4.72 6.99
CA GLU A 13 5.17 4.68 6.33
C GLU A 13 5.92 3.46 6.85
N LEU A 14 6.24 2.51 5.96
CA LEU A 14 7.20 1.47 6.31
C LEU A 14 8.59 2.08 6.19
N ARG A 15 9.25 2.30 7.33
CA ARG A 15 10.64 2.78 7.40
C ARG A 15 11.59 1.60 7.60
N LEU A 16 12.80 1.73 7.05
CA LEU A 16 13.88 0.74 7.15
C LEU A 16 14.15 0.31 8.61
N SER A 17 14.49 -0.96 8.79
CA SER A 17 15.17 -1.49 9.97
C SER A 17 16.64 -1.74 9.63
N ASP A 18 17.57 -1.08 10.31
CA ASP A 18 19.00 -1.39 10.25
C ASP A 18 19.27 -2.64 11.09
N GLY A 19 19.55 -3.77 10.44
CA GLY A 19 19.93 -5.01 11.11
C GLY A 19 21.44 -5.05 11.38
N HIS A 20 21.88 -4.58 12.55
CA HIS A 20 23.22 -4.87 13.09
C HIS A 20 23.20 -5.26 14.58
N ASP A 21 23.39 -6.56 14.79
CA ASP A 21 24.10 -7.28 15.87
C ASP A 21 23.59 -7.40 17.34
N ARG A 22 23.68 -8.67 17.80
CA ARG A 22 24.00 -9.25 19.13
C ARG A 22 23.41 -8.69 20.43
N GLY A 23 22.60 -9.55 21.07
CA GLY A 23 22.74 -10.01 22.47
C GLY A 23 22.68 -8.99 23.62
N GLY A 24 21.67 -9.13 24.48
CA GLY A 24 21.68 -8.55 25.83
C GLY A 24 20.30 -8.08 26.28
N ALA A 25 19.74 -8.76 27.28
CA ALA A 25 18.51 -8.38 27.95
C ALA A 25 18.71 -7.09 28.77
N GLU A 26 17.87 -6.08 28.56
CA GLU A 26 17.37 -5.19 29.62
C GLU A 26 16.20 -4.34 29.13
N SER A 27 15.17 -4.28 29.97
CA SER A 27 13.90 -3.60 29.80
C SER A 27 14.06 -2.07 29.80
N HIS A 28 13.81 -1.43 28.67
CA HIS A 28 13.30 -0.06 28.60
C HIS A 28 12.65 0.14 27.23
N GLY A 29 11.46 0.73 27.21
CA GLY A 29 10.61 0.88 26.03
C GLY A 29 11.38 1.31 24.77
N ARG A 30 11.38 0.44 23.76
CA ARG A 30 11.79 0.77 22.40
C ARG A 30 10.61 0.50 21.51
N ASP A 31 10.03 1.57 20.98
CA ASP A 31 9.17 1.52 19.81
C ASP A 31 9.89 0.71 18.73
N ALA A 32 9.38 -0.49 18.42
CA ALA A 32 9.94 -1.34 17.38
C ALA A 32 9.73 -0.64 16.03
N ALA A 33 10.83 -0.21 15.42
CA ALA A 33 10.85 0.38 14.10
C ALA A 33 10.54 -0.66 13.01
N GLY A 34 9.63 -0.33 12.09
CA GLY A 34 9.59 -0.87 10.72
C GLY A 34 9.04 -2.28 10.52
N VAL A 35 8.14 -2.76 11.37
CA VAL A 35 7.42 -4.03 11.17
C VAL A 35 5.92 -3.75 11.15
N VAL A 36 5.23 -4.16 10.10
CA VAL A 36 3.75 -4.16 10.05
C VAL A 36 3.31 -5.58 10.26
N GLY A 37 2.64 -5.82 11.38
CA GLY A 37 2.08 -7.09 11.76
C GLY A 37 0.66 -7.29 11.23
N LEU A 38 0.14 -8.48 11.48
CA LEU A 38 -1.26 -8.82 11.20
C LEU A 38 -2.18 -7.94 12.09
N GLY A 39 -3.00 -7.08 11.48
CA GLY A 39 -3.97 -6.24 12.19
C GLY A 39 -3.60 -4.76 12.34
N ASP A 40 -2.44 -4.33 11.85
CA ASP A 40 -2.06 -2.92 11.88
C ASP A 40 -2.81 -2.11 10.80
N ASP A 41 -3.63 -1.15 11.23
CA ASP A 41 -4.33 -0.22 10.34
C ASP A 41 -3.45 0.98 10.01
N LEU A 42 -2.93 0.97 8.79
CA LEU A 42 -2.01 1.94 8.23
C LEU A 42 -2.70 2.99 7.35
N SER A 43 -3.99 3.28 7.55
CA SER A 43 -4.75 4.12 6.60
C SER A 43 -4.59 5.64 6.81
N PRO A 44 -4.03 6.42 5.87
CA PRO A 44 -4.33 7.84 5.76
C PRO A 44 -5.64 8.01 4.98
N GLY A 45 -6.78 7.90 5.64
CA GLY A 45 -8.09 8.11 5.01
C GLY A 45 -8.73 6.81 4.51
N ALA A 46 -9.29 6.80 3.30
CA ALA A 46 -10.15 5.72 2.82
C ALA A 46 -9.42 4.44 2.41
N TYR A 47 -8.08 4.38 2.45
CA TYR A 47 -7.30 3.27 1.90
C TYR A 47 -6.41 2.60 2.94
N SER A 48 -6.39 1.26 2.95
CA SER A 48 -5.55 0.46 3.83
C SER A 48 -4.78 -0.61 3.06
N MET A 49 -3.58 -0.96 3.52
CA MET A 49 -2.84 -2.16 3.10
C MET A 49 -2.96 -3.18 4.21
N ARG A 50 -3.23 -4.45 3.87
CA ARG A 50 -3.33 -5.53 4.85
C ARG A 50 -2.55 -6.75 4.39
N LEU A 51 -1.77 -7.32 5.29
CA LEU A 51 -1.12 -8.62 5.12
C LEU A 51 -2.12 -9.73 5.41
N ASP A 52 -2.04 -10.80 4.63
CA ASP A 52 -2.76 -12.06 4.86
C ASP A 52 -1.78 -13.24 4.87
N LEU A 53 -2.29 -14.46 5.01
CA LEU A 53 -1.44 -15.67 5.09
C LEU A 53 -0.62 -15.93 3.81
N ALA A 54 -1.03 -15.39 2.67
CA ALA A 54 -0.48 -15.69 1.37
C ALA A 54 0.02 -14.44 0.62
N GLY A 55 0.02 -13.25 1.24
CA GLY A 55 0.43 -12.02 0.57
C GLY A 55 -0.09 -10.76 1.24
N PHE A 56 -0.41 -9.74 0.43
CA PHE A 56 -1.08 -8.54 0.90
C PHE A 56 -2.08 -7.99 -0.11
N GLY A 57 -3.09 -7.31 0.40
CA GLY A 57 -4.11 -6.62 -0.38
C GLY A 57 -4.14 -5.12 -0.09
N LEU A 58 -4.62 -4.36 -1.08
CA LEU A 58 -5.02 -2.98 -0.90
C LEU A 58 -6.55 -2.90 -0.86
N TYR A 59 -7.05 -2.16 0.11
CA TYR A 59 -8.47 -2.07 0.43
C TYR A 59 -8.91 -0.62 0.50
N ALA A 60 -10.15 -0.38 0.09
CA ALA A 60 -10.79 0.93 0.18
C ALA A 60 -12.09 0.86 0.97
N ASP A 61 -12.37 1.91 1.75
CA ASP A 61 -13.64 2.13 2.45
C ASP A 61 -14.43 3.25 1.75
N PHE A 62 -15.45 2.86 0.99
CA PHE A 62 -16.36 3.79 0.30
C PHE A 62 -17.70 4.01 1.03
N GLY A 63 -17.84 3.52 2.26
CA GLY A 63 -19.17 3.33 2.87
C GLY A 63 -19.24 3.50 4.38
N GLY A 64 -18.38 4.34 4.96
CA GLY A 64 -18.52 4.78 6.36
C GLY A 64 -18.16 3.71 7.41
N GLY A 65 -17.19 2.84 7.12
CA GLY A 65 -16.58 1.96 8.12
C GLY A 65 -17.05 0.50 8.13
N ALA A 66 -18.05 0.12 7.32
CA ALA A 66 -18.65 -1.21 7.40
C ALA A 66 -18.16 -2.21 6.33
N ARG A 67 -17.64 -1.75 5.19
CA ARG A 67 -17.24 -2.66 4.10
C ARG A 67 -15.98 -2.20 3.38
N LEU A 68 -14.88 -2.88 3.71
CA LEU A 68 -13.62 -2.74 3.00
C LEU A 68 -13.67 -3.55 1.70
N GLN A 69 -13.52 -2.88 0.57
CA GLN A 69 -13.45 -3.52 -0.73
C GLN A 69 -11.98 -3.69 -1.12
N GLN A 70 -11.57 -4.94 -1.37
CA GLN A 70 -10.26 -5.21 -1.98
C GLN A 70 -10.30 -4.78 -3.44
N TYR A 71 -9.34 -3.96 -3.86
CA TYR A 71 -9.21 -3.53 -5.27
C TYR A 71 -7.91 -4.02 -5.91
N TRP A 72 -6.92 -4.43 -5.13
CA TRP A 72 -5.67 -4.97 -5.64
C TRP A 72 -5.06 -5.97 -4.66
N ARG A 73 -4.33 -6.97 -5.16
CA ARG A 73 -3.66 -8.00 -4.34
C ARG A 73 -2.33 -8.40 -4.95
N ARG A 74 -1.34 -8.62 -4.09
CA ARG A 74 -0.11 -9.36 -4.39
C ARG A 74 -0.11 -10.65 -3.59
N GLU A 75 -0.13 -11.77 -4.30
CA GLU A 75 0.12 -13.07 -3.68
C GLU A 75 1.62 -13.37 -3.69
N ALA A 76 2.06 -14.05 -2.64
CA ALA A 76 3.40 -14.55 -2.52
C ALA A 76 3.60 -15.64 -3.58
N MET A 77 4.62 -15.47 -4.41
CA MET A 77 4.92 -16.37 -5.51
C MET A 77 5.31 -17.78 -5.03
N GLN A 78 5.78 -17.89 -3.78
CA GLN A 78 6.15 -19.13 -3.11
C GLN A 78 7.22 -19.98 -3.84
N GLU A 79 8.06 -19.34 -4.66
CA GLU A 79 9.08 -20.06 -5.45
C GLU A 79 10.30 -20.47 -4.61
N LYS A 80 10.69 -19.60 -3.66
CA LYS A 80 11.89 -19.78 -2.84
C LYS A 80 11.58 -20.30 -1.44
N ALA A 81 10.34 -20.12 -0.99
CA ALA A 81 9.82 -20.63 0.26
C ALA A 81 8.29 -20.79 0.15
N VAL A 82 7.73 -21.76 0.87
CA VAL A 82 6.29 -22.03 0.92
C VAL A 82 5.72 -21.49 2.21
N VAL A 83 4.49 -20.97 2.17
CA VAL A 83 3.75 -20.56 3.37
C VAL A 83 3.48 -21.78 4.23
N ARG A 84 3.91 -21.73 5.49
CA ARG A 84 3.70 -22.79 6.47
C ARG A 84 2.57 -22.44 7.43
N PRO A 85 1.60 -23.34 7.68
CA PRO A 85 0.51 -23.09 8.62
C PRO A 85 0.97 -22.78 10.05
N ASP A 86 2.12 -23.32 10.45
CA ASP A 86 2.75 -23.18 11.76
C ASP A 86 3.90 -22.15 11.78
N GLY A 87 4.18 -21.49 10.65
CA GLY A 87 5.31 -20.55 10.50
C GLY A 87 5.09 -19.16 11.09
N GLY A 88 3.95 -18.90 11.73
CA GLY A 88 3.59 -17.56 12.20
C GLY A 88 3.10 -16.63 11.07
N PRO A 89 2.86 -15.34 11.37
CA PRO A 89 2.31 -14.39 10.41
C PRO A 89 3.32 -14.03 9.31
N VAL A 90 2.82 -13.79 8.10
CA VAL A 90 3.60 -13.18 7.02
C VAL A 90 3.82 -11.71 7.32
N TYR A 91 5.05 -11.23 7.15
CA TYR A 91 5.40 -9.81 7.24
C TYR A 91 6.12 -9.35 5.97
N ALA A 92 6.07 -8.05 5.71
CA ALA A 92 6.75 -7.42 4.58
C ALA A 92 7.85 -6.46 5.06
N GLN A 93 8.97 -6.44 4.35
CA GLN A 93 10.11 -5.56 4.65
C GLN A 93 10.64 -4.90 3.37
N VAL A 94 10.87 -3.59 3.43
CA VAL A 94 11.55 -2.85 2.37
C VAL A 94 13.05 -3.05 2.46
N SER A 95 13.65 -3.58 1.41
CA SER A 95 15.10 -3.82 1.31
C SER A 95 15.85 -2.61 0.77
N VAL A 96 17.05 -2.38 1.30
CA VAL A 96 18.05 -1.45 0.76
C VAL A 96 18.54 -1.83 -0.64
N ASN A 97 18.25 -3.04 -1.10
CA ASN A 97 18.56 -3.51 -2.46
C ASN A 97 17.43 -3.23 -3.45
N GLY A 98 16.41 -2.46 -3.08
CA GLY A 98 15.37 -2.00 -4.00
C GLY A 98 14.29 -3.04 -4.27
N PHE A 99 13.77 -3.67 -3.21
CA PHE A 99 12.60 -4.55 -3.31
C PHE A 99 11.80 -4.57 -2.00
N LEU A 100 10.52 -4.93 -2.10
CA LEU A 100 9.69 -5.32 -0.97
C LEU A 100 9.73 -6.85 -0.87
N GLY A 101 10.30 -7.38 0.20
CA GLY A 101 10.35 -8.81 0.48
C GLY A 101 9.20 -9.22 1.40
N MET A 102 8.58 -10.36 1.12
CA MET A 102 7.65 -11.00 2.05
C MET A 102 8.30 -12.21 2.70
N TYR A 103 8.09 -12.36 4.00
CA TYR A 103 8.78 -13.32 4.83
C TYR A 103 7.81 -13.92 5.85
N GLN A 104 8.13 -15.11 6.34
CA GLN A 104 7.41 -15.76 7.43
C GLN A 104 8.42 -16.28 8.46
N ASN A 105 9.33 -17.17 8.06
CA ASN A 105 10.38 -17.70 8.93
C ASN A 105 11.77 -17.06 8.67
N GLY A 106 11.81 -15.78 8.31
CA GLY A 106 13.03 -15.10 7.88
C GLY A 106 13.40 -15.46 6.44
N SER A 107 14.69 -15.66 6.15
CA SER A 107 15.21 -15.89 4.80
C SER A 107 15.16 -17.38 4.39
N PRO A 108 14.85 -17.73 3.13
CA PRO A 108 14.60 -16.85 1.98
C PRO A 108 13.19 -16.23 1.97
N PRO A 109 12.97 -15.12 1.25
CA PRO A 109 11.64 -14.54 1.13
C PRO A 109 10.66 -15.50 0.45
N LEU A 110 9.40 -15.49 0.92
CA LEU A 110 8.26 -16.10 0.24
C LEU A 110 8.01 -15.47 -1.14
N ASP A 111 8.33 -14.18 -1.25
CA ASP A 111 8.17 -13.40 -2.46
C ASP A 111 9.01 -12.13 -2.48
N VAL A 112 9.32 -11.66 -3.68
CA VAL A 112 10.08 -10.44 -3.93
C VAL A 112 9.30 -9.59 -4.94
N LEU A 113 8.99 -8.36 -4.54
CA LEU A 113 8.48 -7.32 -5.42
C LEU A 113 9.60 -6.31 -5.68
N SER A 114 10.24 -6.44 -6.84
CA SER A 114 11.35 -5.56 -7.23
C SER A 114 10.89 -4.14 -7.52
N PHE A 115 11.71 -3.16 -7.14
CA PHE A 115 11.57 -1.77 -7.53
C PHE A 115 12.42 -1.48 -8.78
N ASP A 116 12.23 -0.32 -9.40
CA ASP A 116 12.96 0.11 -10.60
C ASP A 116 14.47 0.20 -10.35
N SER A 117 14.86 0.54 -9.12
CA SER A 117 16.26 0.57 -8.68
C SER A 117 16.79 -0.75 -8.10
N PHE A 118 16.16 -1.89 -8.39
CA PHE A 118 16.61 -3.20 -7.90
C PHE A 118 18.11 -3.43 -8.14
N GLN A 119 18.81 -3.88 -7.10
CA GLN A 119 20.29 -4.05 -7.05
C GLN A 119 21.12 -2.79 -7.30
N ARG A 120 20.50 -1.60 -7.32
CA ARG A 120 21.22 -0.32 -7.38
C ARG A 120 21.38 0.27 -5.98
N ARG A 121 22.58 0.79 -5.71
CA ARG A 121 22.85 1.55 -4.48
C ARG A 121 22.17 2.91 -4.58
N THR A 122 21.09 3.09 -3.82
CA THR A 122 20.41 4.38 -3.63
C THR A 122 20.40 4.73 -2.14
N GLY A 123 19.86 5.90 -1.79
CA GLY A 123 19.62 6.26 -0.39
C GLY A 123 18.44 5.51 0.23
N THR A 124 18.05 5.96 1.43
CA THR A 124 16.91 5.47 2.20
C THR A 124 15.66 5.31 1.34
N ARG A 125 14.94 4.20 1.55
CA ARG A 125 13.69 3.89 0.87
C ARG A 125 12.51 3.93 1.81
N ILE A 126 11.38 4.35 1.27
CA ILE A 126 10.08 4.31 1.93
C ILE A 126 9.07 3.65 0.99
N LEU A 127 8.16 2.89 1.57
CA LEU A 127 6.98 2.38 0.88
C LEU A 127 5.74 3.04 1.52
N ARG A 128 4.86 3.57 0.69
CA ARG A 128 3.73 4.38 1.12
C ARG A 128 2.48 4.08 0.31
N LEU A 129 1.36 3.93 1.02
CA LEU A 129 0.03 3.98 0.41
C LEU A 129 -0.37 5.45 0.22
N GLU A 130 -0.51 5.86 -1.03
CA GLU A 130 -0.80 7.24 -1.40
C GLU A 130 -2.30 7.55 -1.34
N PRO A 131 -2.68 8.84 -1.25
CA PRO A 131 -4.08 9.26 -1.25
C PRO A 131 -4.89 8.91 -2.50
N ASP A 132 -4.23 8.51 -3.60
CA ASP A 132 -4.88 8.00 -4.80
C ASP A 132 -5.21 6.49 -4.71
N GLY A 133 -4.90 5.85 -3.58
CA GLY A 133 -5.07 4.41 -3.39
C GLY A 133 -3.95 3.59 -4.03
N ASN A 134 -2.82 4.18 -4.43
CA ASN A 134 -1.72 3.41 -4.99
C ASN A 134 -0.61 3.18 -3.97
N LEU A 135 -0.01 1.99 -3.99
CA LEU A 135 1.18 1.70 -3.22
C LEU A 135 2.41 2.09 -4.03
N LYS A 136 3.17 3.06 -3.52
CA LYS A 136 4.37 3.60 -4.20
C LYS A 136 5.59 3.48 -3.31
N ALA A 137 6.74 3.21 -3.92
CA ALA A 137 8.02 3.31 -3.24
C ALA A 137 8.80 4.52 -3.74
N TYR A 138 9.60 5.09 -2.84
CA TYR A 138 10.49 6.20 -3.14
C TYR A 138 11.85 5.95 -2.52
N TYR A 139 12.91 6.44 -3.16
CA TYR A 139 14.24 6.54 -2.54
C TYR A 139 14.67 8.01 -2.41
N TRP A 140 15.45 8.30 -1.38
CA TRP A 140 16.07 9.61 -1.22
C TRP A 140 17.33 9.70 -2.08
N ASN A 141 17.40 10.67 -2.99
CA ASN A 141 18.57 10.89 -3.86
C ASN A 141 19.49 12.03 -3.36
N VAL A 142 19.51 12.29 -2.05
CA VAL A 142 20.18 13.43 -1.39
C VAL A 142 19.40 14.75 -1.45
N THR A 143 18.66 15.02 -2.53
CA THR A 143 17.96 16.30 -2.73
C THR A 143 16.43 16.19 -2.68
N ARG A 144 15.88 15.04 -3.09
CA ARG A 144 14.44 14.79 -3.15
C ARG A 144 14.12 13.31 -3.02
N TRP A 145 12.85 13.04 -2.72
CA TRP A 145 12.26 11.72 -2.90
C TRP A 145 12.04 11.46 -4.39
N VAL A 146 12.59 10.36 -4.90
CA VAL A 146 12.46 9.93 -6.28
C VAL A 146 11.57 8.69 -6.34
N PRO A 147 10.53 8.66 -7.20
CA PRO A 147 9.72 7.47 -7.40
C PRO A 147 10.57 6.28 -7.83
N ASP A 148 10.28 5.12 -7.25
CA ASP A 148 11.04 3.88 -7.46
C ASP A 148 10.15 2.69 -7.81
N PHE A 149 8.86 2.77 -7.48
CA PHE A 149 7.90 1.70 -7.72
C PHE A 149 6.46 2.23 -7.66
N LYS A 150 5.57 1.61 -8.43
CA LYS A 150 4.12 1.85 -8.40
C LYS A 150 3.40 0.51 -8.62
N ALA A 151 2.55 0.11 -7.68
CA ALA A 151 1.86 -1.19 -7.74
C ALA A 151 0.83 -1.27 -8.88
N ILE A 152 0.02 -0.22 -9.03
CA ILE A 152 -1.05 -0.16 -10.03
C ILE A 152 -0.63 0.81 -11.13
N LEU A 153 -0.37 0.31 -12.34
CA LEU A 153 0.15 1.12 -13.43
C LEU A 153 -0.97 1.91 -14.11
N ASP A 154 -2.06 1.23 -14.48
CA ASP A 154 -3.22 1.84 -15.11
C ASP A 154 -4.01 2.66 -14.08
N PRO A 155 -4.14 3.99 -14.25
CA PRO A 155 -4.97 4.81 -13.37
C PRO A 155 -6.42 4.33 -13.28
N CYS A 156 -6.96 3.65 -14.29
CA CYS A 156 -8.33 3.13 -14.28
C CYS A 156 -8.54 1.92 -13.36
N GLU A 157 -7.47 1.23 -12.98
CA GLU A 157 -7.52 0.16 -11.97
C GLU A 157 -7.53 0.74 -10.55
N LEU A 158 -7.29 2.05 -10.39
CA LEU A 158 -7.37 2.68 -9.08
C LEU A 158 -8.83 2.89 -8.67
N PRO A 159 -9.08 2.77 -7.35
CA PRO A 159 -10.37 3.12 -6.79
C PRO A 159 -10.75 4.58 -7.10
N ALA A 160 -12.03 4.80 -7.42
CA ALA A 160 -12.59 6.13 -7.64
C ALA A 160 -11.85 6.99 -8.68
N ALA A 161 -11.18 6.38 -9.67
CA ALA A 161 -10.38 7.06 -10.70
C ALA A 161 -11.10 8.24 -11.38
N CYS A 162 -12.43 8.13 -11.58
CA CYS A 162 -13.26 9.15 -12.23
C CYS A 162 -14.42 9.68 -11.39
N GLY A 163 -14.41 9.41 -10.07
CA GLY A 163 -15.49 9.83 -9.19
C GLY A 163 -16.86 9.25 -9.54
N GLN A 164 -17.92 9.85 -9.00
CA GLN A 164 -19.29 9.38 -9.20
C GLN A 164 -19.76 9.67 -10.63
N MET A 165 -20.39 8.68 -11.28
CA MET A 165 -20.89 8.75 -12.67
C MET A 165 -19.82 8.97 -13.75
N GLY A 166 -18.54 8.82 -13.42
CA GLY A 166 -17.44 8.89 -14.37
C GLY A 166 -16.98 7.51 -14.83
N LEU A 167 -16.81 7.32 -16.14
CA LEU A 167 -16.13 6.18 -16.72
C LEU A 167 -14.66 6.52 -16.97
N CYS A 168 -13.77 5.64 -16.52
CA CYS A 168 -12.35 5.73 -16.83
C CYS A 168 -12.08 5.14 -18.22
N GLN A 169 -11.37 5.89 -19.04
CA GLN A 169 -10.92 5.50 -20.37
C GLN A 169 -9.42 5.18 -20.34
N PRO A 170 -8.92 4.35 -21.28
CA PRO A 170 -7.50 4.03 -21.37
C PRO A 170 -6.62 5.29 -21.34
N GLY A 171 -5.58 5.28 -20.51
CA GLY A 171 -4.73 6.44 -20.27
C GLY A 171 -5.20 7.36 -19.13
N GLY A 172 -6.31 7.01 -18.45
CA GLY A 172 -6.77 7.69 -17.25
C GLY A 172 -7.65 8.91 -17.51
N THR A 173 -8.22 9.06 -18.71
CA THR A 173 -9.18 10.15 -18.98
C THR A 173 -10.57 9.76 -18.49
N CYS A 174 -11.31 10.73 -17.95
CA CYS A 174 -12.64 10.50 -17.42
C CYS A 174 -13.71 11.03 -18.37
N ARG A 175 -14.71 10.20 -18.64
CA ARG A 175 -15.92 10.58 -19.38
C ARG A 175 -17.13 10.49 -18.46
N CYS A 176 -17.94 11.54 -18.41
CA CYS A 176 -19.23 11.50 -17.74
C CYS A 176 -20.19 10.57 -18.48
N LEU A 177 -20.93 9.75 -17.74
CA LEU A 177 -22.10 9.06 -18.27
C LEU A 177 -23.21 10.11 -18.48
N ASP A 178 -23.59 10.33 -19.73
CA ASP A 178 -24.74 11.16 -20.06
C ASP A 178 -26.01 10.39 -19.67
N SER A 179 -26.81 10.94 -18.75
CA SER A 179 -28.11 10.40 -18.38
C SER A 179 -29.14 10.70 -19.49
N THR A 180 -29.04 10.02 -20.62
CA THR A 180 -30.11 9.99 -21.64
C THR A 180 -30.51 8.55 -21.92
N ALA A 181 -31.05 7.90 -20.90
CA ALA A 181 -31.84 6.68 -21.01
C ALA A 181 -32.99 6.75 -19.99
N ASP A 182 -33.84 7.75 -20.20
CA ASP A 182 -35.29 7.67 -20.00
C ASP A 182 -35.87 8.85 -20.78
N GLY A 183 -35.89 8.67 -22.10
CA GLY A 183 -36.66 9.52 -22.99
C GLY A 183 -38.13 9.40 -22.63
N GLY A 184 -38.71 10.51 -22.18
CA GLY A 184 -40.14 10.66 -22.10
C GLY A 184 -40.77 10.49 -23.48
N ASP A 185 -41.64 9.49 -23.59
CA ASP A 185 -42.72 9.41 -24.58
C ASP A 185 -43.88 8.72 -23.83
N THR A 186 -44.98 9.38 -23.51
CA THR A 186 -46.07 9.59 -24.48
C THR A 186 -47.12 10.59 -23.93
N GLY A 187 -47.53 11.52 -24.79
CA GLY A 187 -48.93 11.96 -24.93
C GLY A 187 -49.48 13.05 -24.01
N SER A 188 -49.73 14.23 -24.58
CA SER A 188 -50.97 14.97 -24.37
C SER A 188 -51.28 15.83 -25.58
N LYS A 189 -52.41 15.51 -26.22
CA LYS A 189 -53.16 16.40 -27.10
C LYS A 189 -54.12 17.20 -26.24
#